data_AF-A0A0Q4L2M7-F1
#
_entry.id   AF-A0A0Q4L2M7-F1
#
_cell.length_a   1.000
_cell.length_b   1.000
_cell.length_c   1.000
_cell.angle_alpha   90.00
_cell.angle_beta   90.00
_cell.angle_gamma   90.00
#
_symmetry.space_group_name_H-M   'P 1'
#
loop_
_entity.id
_entity.type
_entity.pdbx_description
1 polymer ?
#
loop_
_entity_poly.entity_id
_entity_poly.type
_entity_poly.pdbx_seq_one_letter_code
_entity_poly.pdbx_strand_id
1 'polypeptide(L)'
;MTIKVNTQDWNALTASEQSEISSIMSAHFDGATIEAADGGTAIADVGGFCTILCNAAEAAATALCSKLSGTAQQVCVIAAQTGGDLCRSRC
;
A
#
# COMPACT_ATOMS: atom_id res chain seq x y z
N MET A 1 -2.64 9.67 -5.07
CA MET A 1 -3.45 9.04 -4.00
C MET A 1 -2.57 8.83 -2.79
N THR A 2 -3.00 9.12 -1.56
CA THR A 2 -2.12 9.02 -0.40
C THR A 2 -2.41 7.75 0.39
N ILE A 3 -1.45 6.84 0.46
CA ILE A 3 -1.52 5.58 1.22
C ILE A 3 -0.99 5.86 2.62
N LYS A 4 -1.84 5.67 3.63
CA LYS A 4 -1.48 5.89 5.02
C LYS A 4 -0.88 4.63 5.63
N VAL A 5 0.29 4.75 6.22
CA VAL A 5 0.98 3.67 6.95
C VAL A 5 1.29 4.10 8.37
N ASN A 6 1.44 3.14 9.29
CA ASN A 6 1.76 3.46 10.68
C ASN A 6 3.09 4.23 10.78
N THR A 7 3.08 5.33 11.53
CA THR A 7 4.23 6.24 11.66
C THR A 7 5.42 5.61 12.39
N GLN A 8 5.17 4.80 13.43
CA GLN A 8 6.25 4.12 14.15
C GLN A 8 6.90 3.06 13.27
N ASP A 9 6.09 2.26 12.59
CA ASP A 9 6.63 1.20 11.74
C ASP A 9 7.36 1.78 10.51
N TRP A 10 6.83 2.85 9.91
CA TRP A 10 7.49 3.54 8.79
C TRP A 10 8.83 4.16 9.18
N ASN A 11 8.91 4.82 10.35
CA ASN A 11 10.17 5.39 10.84
C ASN A 11 11.17 4.34 11.33
N ALA A 12 10.72 3.11 11.61
CA ALA A 12 11.58 1.99 11.94
C ALA A 12 12.28 1.40 10.70
N LEU A 13 11.80 1.72 9.49
CA LEU A 13 12.39 1.28 8.23
C LEU A 13 13.60 2.13 7.84
N THR A 14 14.54 1.49 7.15
CA THR A 14 15.64 2.18 6.48
C THR A 14 15.14 2.94 5.26
N ALA A 15 15.89 3.98 4.85
CA ALA A 15 15.56 4.75 3.65
C ALA A 15 15.48 3.88 2.37
N SER A 16 16.27 2.80 2.31
CA SER A 16 16.21 1.82 1.21
C SER A 16 14.87 1.09 1.20
N GLU A 17 14.42 0.58 2.35
CA GLU A 17 13.13 -0.11 2.47
C GLU A 17 11.96 0.83 2.19
N GLN A 18 11.99 2.06 2.71
CA GLN A 18 10.97 3.08 2.43
C GLN A 18 10.88 3.41 0.93
N SER A 19 12.03 3.52 0.26
CA SER A 19 12.09 3.77 -1.19
C SER A 19 11.57 2.58 -2.00
N GLU A 20 11.89 1.35 -1.58
CA GLU A 20 11.41 0.13 -2.22
C GLU A 20 9.89 -0.01 -2.11
N ILE A 21 9.33 0.22 -0.91
CA ILE A 21 7.88 0.22 -0.68
C ILE A 21 7.19 1.31 -1.51
N SER A 22 7.75 2.52 -1.53
CA SER A 22 7.21 3.64 -2.32
C SER A 22 7.23 3.34 -3.82
N SER A 23 8.27 2.65 -4.30
CA SER A 23 8.41 2.22 -5.69
C SER A 23 7.38 1.16 -6.06
N ILE A 24 7.20 0.13 -5.21
CA ILE A 24 6.16 -0.90 -5.40
C ILE A 24 4.78 -0.25 -5.45
N MET A 25 4.48 0.64 -4.50
CA MET A 25 3.20 1.35 -4.48
C MET A 25 3.01 2.19 -5.73
N SER A 26 4.00 3.00 -6.12
CA SER A 26 3.89 3.87 -7.32
C SER A 26 3.76 3.07 -8.62
N ALA A 27 4.35 1.88 -8.70
CA ALA A 27 4.27 1.01 -9.86
C ALA A 27 2.89 0.33 -10.02
N HIS A 28 2.18 0.11 -8.91
CA HIS A 28 0.88 -0.58 -8.91
C HIS A 28 -0.31 0.37 -8.70
N PHE A 29 -0.07 1.54 -8.13
CA PHE A 29 -1.04 2.56 -7.83
C PHE A 29 -0.50 3.89 -8.35
N ASP A 30 -0.93 4.28 -9.55
CA ASP A 30 -0.37 5.42 -10.28
C ASP A 30 -0.53 6.72 -9.48
N GLY A 31 0.59 7.41 -9.22
CA GLY A 31 0.64 8.61 -8.39
C GLY A 31 0.35 8.35 -6.90
N ALA A 32 0.59 7.14 -6.39
CA ALA A 32 0.51 6.84 -4.97
C ALA A 32 1.69 7.40 -4.19
N THR A 33 1.40 8.15 -3.12
CA THR A 33 2.39 8.64 -2.16
C THR A 33 2.17 7.99 -0.81
N ILE A 34 3.23 7.49 -0.18
CA ILE A 34 3.17 6.99 1.19
C ILE A 34 3.16 8.18 2.15
N GLU A 35 2.22 8.21 3.08
CA GLU A 35 2.21 9.15 4.20
C GLU A 35 2.15 8.36 5.51
N ALA A 36 3.08 8.66 6.41
CA ALA A 36 3.07 8.11 7.76
C ALA A 36 1.95 8.79 8.56
N ALA A 37 0.88 8.06 8.87
CA ALA A 37 -0.26 8.59 9.60
C ALA A 37 -0.94 7.50 10.45
N ASP A 38 -1.14 7.81 11.73
CA ASP A 38 -1.88 6.99 12.69
C ASP A 38 -3.39 7.03 12.41
N GLY A 39 -3.83 6.27 11.41
CA GLY A 39 -5.26 6.04 11.15
C GLY A 39 -5.65 6.15 9.69
N GLY A 40 -6.02 5.01 9.12
CA GLY A 40 -6.65 4.93 7.81
C GLY A 40 -7.62 3.77 7.76
N THR A 41 -8.89 4.02 8.08
CA THR A 41 -10.00 3.14 7.69
C THR A 41 -10.54 3.65 6.35
N ALA A 42 -10.38 2.86 5.30
CA ALA A 42 -11.07 3.05 4.04
C ALA A 42 -12.38 2.24 4.05
N ILE A 43 -13.43 2.82 3.47
CA ILE A 43 -14.76 2.23 3.34
C ILE A 43 -14.92 1.96 1.83
N ALA A 44 -15.20 0.72 1.45
CA ALA A 44 -15.36 0.32 0.05
C ALA A 44 -16.86 0.24 -0.34
N ASP A 45 -17.22 0.92 -1.43
CA ASP A 45 -18.49 0.74 -2.14
C ASP A 45 -18.27 -0.15 -3.38
N VAL A 46 -19.32 -0.85 -3.82
CA VAL A 46 -19.25 -2.08 -4.62
C VAL A 46 -19.48 -1.80 -6.12
N GLY A 47 -18.43 -1.96 -6.95
CA GLY A 47 -18.54 -1.81 -8.41
C GLY A 47 -17.46 -2.53 -9.23
N GLY A 48 -17.89 -3.24 -10.28
CA GLY A 48 -17.13 -4.21 -11.08
C GLY A 48 -15.91 -3.69 -11.87
N PHE A 49 -15.04 -4.62 -12.26
CA PHE A 49 -13.75 -4.47 -12.97
C PHE A 49 -12.66 -3.67 -12.24
N CYS A 50 -13.02 -2.51 -11.72
CA CYS A 50 -12.16 -1.62 -10.97
C CYS A 50 -11.70 -2.28 -9.65
N THR A 51 -12.64 -2.93 -8.95
CA THR A 51 -12.32 -3.80 -7.80
C THR A 51 -11.36 -4.94 -8.14
N ILE A 52 -11.47 -5.56 -9.33
CA ILE A 52 -10.61 -6.67 -9.73
C ILE A 52 -9.18 -6.17 -9.99
N LEU A 53 -9.05 -5.02 -10.66
CA LEU A 53 -7.74 -4.38 -10.88
C LEU A 53 -7.10 -3.96 -9.56
N CYS A 54 -7.86 -3.36 -8.64
CA CYS A 54 -7.35 -2.97 -7.33
C CYS A 54 -6.94 -4.19 -6.49
N ASN A 55 -7.69 -5.29 -6.52
CA ASN A 55 -7.31 -6.55 -5.87
C ASN A 55 -6.05 -7.17 -6.51
N ALA A 56 -5.92 -7.10 -7.83
CA ALA A 56 -4.72 -7.57 -8.53
C ALA A 56 -3.50 -6.72 -8.20
N ALA A 57 -3.64 -5.40 -8.12
CA ALA A 57 -2.60 -4.47 -7.70
C ALA A 57 -2.19 -4.70 -6.24
N GLU A 58 -3.16 -4.91 -5.34
CA GLU A 58 -2.90 -5.28 -3.94
C GLU A 58 -2.14 -6.60 -3.84
N ALA A 59 -2.58 -7.64 -4.55
CA ALA A 59 -1.92 -8.94 -4.54
C ALA A 59 -0.51 -8.89 -5.13
N ALA A 60 -0.31 -8.14 -6.23
CA ALA A 60 1.00 -7.94 -6.85
C ALA A 60 1.95 -7.17 -5.93
N ALA A 61 1.46 -6.11 -5.29
CA ALA A 61 2.23 -5.36 -4.32
C ALA A 61 2.59 -6.23 -3.10
N THR A 62 1.64 -6.98 -2.54
CA THR A 62 1.85 -7.93 -1.43
C THR A 62 2.88 -9.01 -1.79
N ALA A 63 2.85 -9.52 -3.03
CA ALA A 63 3.83 -10.49 -3.52
C ALA A 63 5.24 -9.88 -3.60
N LEU A 64 5.36 -8.62 -4.04
CA LEU A 64 6.63 -7.89 -4.01
C LEU A 64 7.10 -7.57 -2.59
N CYS A 65 6.18 -7.31 -1.66
CA CYS A 65 6.48 -7.13 -0.24
C CYS A 65 7.15 -8.37 0.39
N SER A 66 6.92 -9.56 -0.16
CA SER A 66 7.56 -10.81 0.29
C SER A 66 9.07 -10.85 0.04
N LYS A 67 9.62 -9.90 -0.74
CA LYS A 67 11.07 -9.71 -0.89
C LYS A 67 11.68 -8.96 0.29
N LEU A 68 10.88 -8.20 1.03
CA LEU A 68 11.30 -7.56 2.27
C LEU A 68 11.17 -8.55 3.43
N SER A 69 11.91 -8.30 4.51
CA SER A 69 11.89 -9.18 5.69
C SER A 69 11.73 -8.35 6.97
N GLY A 70 11.12 -8.94 7.99
CA GLY A 70 10.85 -8.25 9.26
C GLY A 70 9.72 -7.20 9.15
N THR A 71 9.88 -6.07 9.83
CA THR A 71 8.86 -5.00 9.91
C THR A 71 8.57 -4.38 8.53
N ALA A 72 9.57 -4.33 7.65
CA ALA A 72 9.43 -3.82 6.29
C ALA A 72 8.39 -4.59 5.46
N GLN A 73 8.33 -5.90 5.63
CA GLN A 73 7.31 -6.72 5.00
C GLN A 73 5.92 -6.36 5.51
N GLN A 74 5.73 -6.23 6.83
CA GLN A 74 4.43 -5.86 7.40
C GLN A 74 3.96 -4.49 6.92
N VAL A 75 4.83 -3.49 6.94
CA VAL A 75 4.52 -2.14 6.48
C VAL A 75 4.16 -2.11 4.99
N CYS A 76 4.91 -2.86 4.18
CA CYS A 76 4.65 -2.96 2.76
C CYS A 76 3.28 -3.61 2.48
N VAL A 77 2.93 -4.68 3.20
CA VAL A 77 1.63 -5.35 3.05
C VAL A 77 0.49 -4.45 3.51
N ILE A 78 0.64 -3.73 4.62
CA ILE A 78 -0.34 -2.74 5.09
C ILE A 78 -0.51 -1.62 4.06
N ALA A 79 0.59 -1.15 3.46
CA ALA A 79 0.55 -0.16 2.39
C ALA A 79 -0.19 -0.69 1.15
N ALA A 80 0.09 -1.94 0.75
CA ALA A 80 -0.58 -2.60 -0.37
C ALA A 80 -2.09 -2.74 -0.14
N GLN A 81 -2.50 -3.20 1.05
CA GLN A 81 -3.90 -3.32 1.45
C GLN A 81 -4.58 -1.96 1.48
N THR A 82 -3.96 -0.97 2.12
CA THR A 82 -4.48 0.41 2.19
C THR A 82 -4.59 1.03 0.80
N GLY A 83 -3.61 0.79 -0.08
CA GLY A 83 -3.63 1.22 -1.48
C GLY A 83 -4.73 0.54 -2.29
N GLY A 84 -4.94 -0.77 -2.08
CA GLY A 84 -6.02 -1.54 -2.68
C GLY A 84 -7.41 -1.04 -2.25
N ASP A 85 -7.57 -0.76 -0.96
CA ASP A 85 -8.79 -0.20 -0.38
C ASP A 85 -9.07 1.23 -0.86
N LEU A 86 -8.04 2.07 -0.93
CA LEU A 86 -8.13 3.40 -1.53
C LEU A 86 -8.49 3.32 -3.01
N CYS A 87 -7.87 2.42 -3.76
CA CYS A 87 -8.17 2.17 -5.16
C CYS A 87 -9.64 1.76 -5.33
N ARG A 88 -10.13 0.81 -4.51
CA ARG A 88 -11.55 0.42 -4.50
C ARG A 88 -12.48 1.57 -4.11
N SER A 89 -12.09 2.42 -3.16
CA SER A 89 -12.90 3.58 -2.72
C SER A 89 -12.94 4.74 -3.72
N ARG A 90 -12.07 4.70 -4.75
CA ARG A 90 -12.00 5.69 -5.84
C ARG A 90 -12.51 5.14 -7.16
N CYS A 91 -12.85 3.85 -7.19
CA CYS A 91 -13.93 3.35 -8.01
C CYS A 91 -15.27 3.83 -7.40
#